data_AF-A0A6J1P6D3-F1
#
_entry.id   AF-A0A6J1P6D3-F1
#
_cell.length_a   1.000
_cell.length_b   1.000
_cell.length_c   1.000
_cell.angle_alpha   90.00
_cell.angle_beta   90.00
_cell.angle_gamma   90.00
#
_symmetry.space_group_name_H-M   'P 1'
#
loop_
_entity.id
_entity.type
_entity.pdbx_description
1 polymer ?
#
loop_
_entity_poly.entity_id
_entity_poly.type
_entity_poly.pdbx_seq_one_letter_code
_entity_poly.pdbx_strand_id
1 'polypeptide(L)'
;MDLKTFSESDFDPKKWINKAWSISENQEKEVFVGNTVARLQLYMKQLSNSLDETTTQIVSSVPRILQDASGLQLEGAMLQQKLVTLEQQVQGVEEQTGHSIQSLQRIDQLKSSLENAASALREADKWVALATSLEEVLESGVPTQKDKLAELAEQVTAMTASLEVLSDSPDYEVKRVQLETLYNRLEAAITPPFVDALTQMD
;
A
#
# COMPACT_ATOMS: atom_id res chain seq x y z
N MET A 1 -21.93 -63.88 -23.69
CA MET A 1 -20.75 -64.76 -23.64
C MET A 1 -19.66 -63.96 -22.95
N ASP A 2 -19.20 -64.36 -21.77
CA ASP A 2 -18.23 -63.59 -21.01
C ASP A 2 -16.81 -63.86 -21.54
N LEU A 3 -16.23 -62.89 -22.25
CA LEU A 3 -14.91 -63.02 -22.87
C LEU A 3 -13.78 -63.17 -21.85
N LYS A 4 -14.04 -62.86 -20.58
CA LYS A 4 -13.09 -63.05 -19.48
C LYS A 4 -12.74 -64.52 -19.27
N THR A 5 -13.68 -65.43 -19.54
CA THR A 5 -13.46 -66.88 -19.41
C THR A 5 -12.36 -67.40 -20.35
N PHE A 6 -12.15 -66.77 -21.51
CA PHE A 6 -11.05 -67.12 -22.42
C PHE A 6 -9.67 -66.62 -21.97
N SER A 7 -9.63 -65.70 -21.00
CA SER A 7 -8.40 -65.13 -20.45
C SER A 7 -7.96 -65.83 -19.16
N GLU A 8 -8.73 -66.81 -18.67
CA GLU A 8 -8.41 -67.61 -17.48
C GLU A 8 -7.31 -68.64 -17.81
N SER A 9 -6.37 -68.83 -16.88
CA SER A 9 -5.24 -69.75 -17.06
C SER A 9 -5.62 -71.24 -17.06
N ASP A 10 -6.80 -71.61 -16.54
CA ASP A 10 -7.35 -72.98 -16.51
C ASP A 10 -8.51 -73.15 -17.52
N PHE A 11 -8.53 -72.36 -18.59
CA PHE A 11 -9.60 -72.44 -19.58
C PHE A 11 -9.62 -73.81 -20.28
N ASP A 12 -10.72 -74.55 -20.09
CA ASP A 12 -10.97 -75.84 -20.75
C ASP A 12 -12.03 -75.66 -21.86
N PRO A 13 -11.62 -75.71 -23.15
CA PRO A 13 -12.52 -75.56 -24.28
C PRO A 13 -13.65 -76.60 -24.30
N LYS A 14 -13.39 -77.83 -23.84
CA LYS A 14 -14.38 -78.91 -23.86
C LYS A 14 -15.46 -78.68 -22.80
N LYS A 15 -15.06 -78.33 -21.58
CA LYS A 15 -16.02 -77.97 -20.51
C LYS A 15 -16.85 -76.77 -20.91
N TRP A 16 -16.24 -75.77 -21.55
CA TRP A 16 -16.92 -74.57 -22.02
C TRP A 16 -17.95 -74.88 -23.12
N ILE A 17 -17.59 -75.64 -24.16
CA ILE A 17 -18.51 -76.04 -25.24
C ILE A 17 -19.67 -76.86 -24.67
N ASN A 18 -19.39 -77.84 -23.80
CA ASN A 18 -20.42 -78.69 -23.20
C ASN A 18 -21.38 -77.90 -22.31
N LYS A 19 -20.88 -76.91 -21.57
CA LYS A 19 -21.72 -75.99 -20.77
C LYS A 19 -22.56 -75.08 -21.67
N ALA A 20 -21.99 -74.51 -22.72
CA ALA A 20 -22.70 -73.66 -23.67
C ALA A 20 -23.80 -74.44 -24.43
N TRP A 21 -23.53 -75.70 -24.79
CA TRP A 21 -24.49 -76.60 -25.40
C TRP A 21 -25.63 -76.99 -24.45
N SER A 22 -25.33 -77.26 -23.17
CA SER A 22 -26.36 -77.61 -22.19
C SER A 22 -27.41 -76.51 -21.97
N ILE A 23 -27.08 -75.27 -22.36
CA ILE A 23 -27.95 -74.10 -22.30
C ILE A 23 -28.73 -73.91 -23.62
N SER A 24 -28.28 -74.50 -24.74
CA SER A 24 -29.00 -74.43 -26.01
C SER A 24 -30.08 -75.51 -26.09
N GLU A 25 -31.34 -75.11 -26.04
CA GLU A 25 -32.51 -75.99 -26.15
C GLU A 25 -32.52 -76.79 -27.46
N ASN A 26 -32.01 -78.01 -27.42
CA ASN A 26 -32.24 -79.09 -28.39
C ASN A 26 -32.00 -78.76 -29.89
N GLN A 27 -31.08 -77.84 -30.19
CA GLN A 27 -30.60 -77.63 -31.57
C GLN A 27 -29.80 -78.85 -32.05
N GLU A 28 -29.52 -78.97 -33.35
CA GLU A 28 -28.55 -79.95 -33.85
C GLU A 28 -27.11 -79.52 -33.51
N LYS A 29 -26.25 -80.48 -33.12
CA LYS A 29 -24.89 -80.20 -32.61
C LYS A 29 -24.06 -79.41 -33.62
N GLU A 30 -24.16 -79.77 -34.88
CA GLU A 30 -23.43 -79.12 -35.97
C GLU A 30 -23.88 -77.67 -36.17
N VAL A 31 -25.19 -77.40 -36.08
CA VAL A 31 -25.76 -76.05 -36.21
C VAL A 31 -25.32 -75.14 -35.05
N PHE A 32 -25.33 -75.64 -33.82
CA PHE A 32 -24.87 -74.88 -32.65
C PHE A 32 -23.38 -74.56 -32.71
N VAL A 33 -22.54 -75.54 -33.05
CA VAL A 33 -21.09 -75.34 -33.18
C VAL A 33 -20.80 -74.35 -34.30
N GLY A 34 -21.45 -74.49 -35.46
CA GLY A 34 -21.32 -73.54 -36.58
C GLY A 34 -21.69 -72.10 -36.19
N ASN A 35 -22.83 -71.92 -35.51
CA ASN A 35 -23.27 -70.61 -35.02
C ASN A 35 -22.33 -70.01 -33.97
N THR A 36 -21.80 -70.85 -33.07
CA THR A 36 -20.86 -70.42 -32.02
C THR A 36 -19.53 -69.98 -32.63
N VAL A 37 -18.99 -70.75 -33.58
CA VAL A 37 -17.77 -70.40 -34.31
C VAL A 37 -17.96 -69.10 -35.09
N ALA A 38 -19.07 -68.95 -35.84
CA ALA A 38 -19.36 -67.72 -36.57
C ALA A 38 -19.45 -66.50 -35.64
N ARG A 39 -20.06 -66.67 -34.45
CA ARG A 39 -20.16 -65.60 -33.44
C ARG A 39 -18.80 -65.25 -32.84
N LEU A 40 -17.95 -66.24 -32.54
CA LEU A 40 -16.59 -66.00 -32.06
C LEU A 40 -15.73 -65.30 -33.12
N GLN A 41 -15.85 -65.69 -34.40
CA GLN A 41 -15.17 -65.03 -35.50
C GLN A 41 -15.61 -63.56 -35.64
N LEU A 42 -16.91 -63.27 -35.51
CA LEU A 42 -17.42 -61.90 -35.51
C LEU A 42 -16.85 -61.09 -34.34
N TYR A 43 -16.82 -61.65 -33.13
CA TYR A 43 -16.24 -60.98 -31.97
C TYR A 43 -14.75 -60.73 -32.13
N MET A 44 -13.99 -61.70 -32.66
CA MET A 44 -12.56 -61.53 -32.93
C MET A 44 -12.32 -60.41 -33.94
N LYS A 45 -13.14 -60.31 -34.99
CA LYS A 45 -13.08 -59.21 -35.96
C LYS A 45 -13.42 -57.86 -35.33
N GLN A 46 -14.47 -57.80 -34.52
CA GLN A 46 -14.85 -56.57 -33.81
C GLN A 46 -13.76 -56.11 -32.84
N LEU A 47 -13.17 -57.05 -32.10
CA LEU A 47 -12.07 -56.75 -31.17
C LEU A 47 -10.83 -56.24 -31.91
N SER A 48 -10.45 -56.90 -33.01
CA SER A 48 -9.32 -56.46 -33.83
C SER A 48 -9.55 -55.05 -34.37
N ASN A 49 -10.75 -54.77 -34.92
CA ASN A 49 -11.08 -53.45 -35.44
C ASN A 49 -11.05 -52.37 -34.35
N SER A 50 -11.61 -52.66 -33.17
CA SER A 50 -11.62 -51.71 -32.05
C SER A 50 -10.20 -51.47 -31.51
N LEU A 51 -9.37 -52.51 -31.47
CA LEU A 51 -7.96 -52.39 -31.10
C LEU A 51 -7.18 -51.54 -32.11
N ASP A 52 -7.37 -51.78 -33.41
CA ASP A 52 -6.72 -51.01 -34.48
C ASP A 52 -7.15 -49.54 -34.46
N GLU A 53 -8.44 -49.27 -34.26
CA GLU A 53 -8.98 -47.92 -34.13
C GLU A 53 -8.37 -47.19 -32.91
N THR A 54 -8.38 -47.85 -31.76
CA THR A 54 -7.79 -47.31 -30.52
C THR A 54 -6.30 -47.09 -30.67
N THR A 55 -5.58 -48.03 -31.27
CA THR A 55 -4.13 -47.92 -31.52
C THR A 55 -3.83 -46.76 -32.44
N THR A 56 -4.59 -46.60 -33.53
CA THR A 56 -4.45 -45.46 -34.46
C THR A 56 -4.72 -44.13 -33.76
N GLN A 57 -5.73 -44.08 -32.90
CA GLN A 57 -6.04 -42.90 -32.10
C GLN A 57 -4.92 -42.57 -31.10
N ILE A 58 -4.35 -43.57 -30.42
CA ILE A 58 -3.22 -43.37 -29.49
C ILE A 58 -1.99 -42.87 -30.25
N VAL A 59 -1.64 -43.52 -31.36
CA VAL A 59 -0.46 -43.17 -32.18
C VAL A 59 -0.58 -41.75 -32.74
N SER A 60 -1.78 -41.29 -33.08
CA SER A 60 -2.00 -39.92 -33.57
C SER A 60 -2.10 -38.86 -32.47
N SER A 61 -2.61 -39.20 -31.28
CA SER A 61 -2.84 -38.23 -30.20
C SER A 61 -1.65 -38.05 -29.26
N VAL A 62 -0.90 -39.11 -28.94
CA VAL A 62 0.24 -39.05 -28.01
C VAL A 62 1.31 -38.04 -28.44
N PRO A 63 1.74 -37.96 -29.71
CA PRO A 63 2.74 -36.98 -30.13
C PRO A 63 2.27 -35.53 -29.90
N ARG A 64 0.98 -35.25 -30.13
CA ARG A 64 0.40 -33.94 -29.90
C ARG A 64 0.37 -33.59 -28.42
N ILE A 65 -0.04 -34.53 -27.56
CA ILE A 65 -0.04 -34.33 -26.10
C ILE A 65 1.39 -34.09 -25.58
N LEU A 66 2.38 -34.81 -26.10
CA LEU A 66 3.78 -34.59 -25.74
C LEU A 66 4.28 -33.21 -26.15
N GLN A 67 3.87 -32.73 -27.33
CA GLN A 67 4.19 -31.39 -27.79
C GLN A 67 3.55 -30.33 -26.90
N ASP A 68 2.26 -30.48 -26.58
CA ASP A 68 1.52 -29.55 -25.71
C ASP A 68 2.12 -29.53 -24.29
N ALA A 69 2.48 -30.69 -23.73
CA ALA A 69 3.15 -30.79 -22.43
C ALA A 69 4.53 -30.12 -22.43
N SER A 70 5.29 -30.28 -23.51
CA SER A 70 6.59 -29.60 -23.67
C SER A 70 6.43 -28.08 -23.79
N GLY A 71 5.39 -27.62 -24.48
CA GLY A 71 5.02 -26.21 -24.56
C GLY A 71 4.68 -25.62 -23.19
N LEU A 72 3.82 -26.31 -22.43
CA LEU A 72 3.46 -25.93 -21.06
C LEU A 72 4.68 -25.87 -20.13
N GLN A 73 5.60 -26.82 -20.25
CA GLN A 73 6.84 -26.80 -19.46
C GLN A 73 7.68 -25.56 -19.76
N LEU A 74 7.83 -25.19 -21.05
CA LEU A 74 8.57 -24.01 -21.46
C LEU A 74 7.89 -22.72 -20.98
N GLU A 75 6.58 -22.62 -21.15
CA GLU A 75 5.78 -21.47 -20.66
C GLU A 75 5.87 -21.33 -19.15
N GLY A 76 5.81 -22.44 -18.40
CA GLY A 76 5.99 -22.47 -16.95
C GLY A 76 7.37 -21.97 -16.53
N ALA A 77 8.44 -22.39 -17.22
CA ALA A 77 9.79 -21.90 -16.97
C ALA A 77 9.93 -20.40 -17.26
N MET A 78 9.35 -19.90 -18.36
CA MET A 78 9.33 -18.48 -18.68
C MET A 78 8.56 -17.67 -17.63
N LEU A 79 7.42 -18.18 -17.15
CA LEU A 79 6.63 -17.54 -16.12
C LEU A 79 7.41 -17.47 -14.80
N GLN A 80 8.09 -18.55 -14.42
CA GLN A 80 8.94 -18.56 -13.23
C GLN A 80 10.04 -17.51 -13.33
N GLN A 81 10.72 -17.40 -14.48
CA GLN A 81 11.74 -16.37 -14.69
C GLN A 81 11.14 -14.96 -14.58
N LYS A 82 9.97 -14.71 -15.17
CA LYS A 82 9.28 -13.41 -15.07
C LYS A 82 8.90 -13.07 -13.63
N LEU A 83 8.45 -14.05 -12.84
CA LEU A 83 8.12 -13.85 -11.43
C LEU A 83 9.35 -13.44 -10.62
N VAL A 84 10.49 -14.10 -10.82
CA VAL A 84 11.76 -13.74 -10.14
C VAL A 84 12.19 -12.32 -10.51
N THR A 85 12.12 -11.95 -11.80
CA THR A 85 12.43 -10.58 -12.23
C THR A 85 11.47 -9.55 -11.60
N LEU A 86 10.18 -9.87 -11.52
CA LEU A 86 9.18 -8.99 -10.94
C LEU A 86 9.39 -8.81 -9.43
N GLU A 87 9.73 -9.89 -8.71
CA GLU A 87 10.11 -9.85 -7.29
C GLU A 87 11.30 -8.92 -7.06
N GLN A 88 12.35 -9.03 -7.88
CA GLN A 88 13.52 -8.14 -7.82
C GLN A 88 13.16 -6.68 -8.10
N GLN A 89 12.28 -6.42 -9.07
CA GLN A 89 11.81 -5.07 -9.37
C GLN A 89 10.99 -4.48 -8.22
N VAL A 90 10.12 -5.27 -7.60
CA VAL A 90 9.32 -4.85 -6.44
C VAL A 90 10.24 -4.50 -5.28
N GLN A 91 11.22 -5.35 -4.96
CA GLN A 91 12.19 -5.07 -3.90
C GLN A 91 12.99 -3.79 -4.17
N GLY A 92 13.46 -3.58 -5.40
CA GLY A 92 14.16 -2.35 -5.77
C GLY A 92 13.28 -1.10 -5.66
N VAL A 93 11.99 -1.21 -5.99
CA VAL A 93 11.02 -0.12 -5.81
C VAL A 93 10.76 0.14 -4.33
N GLU A 94 10.62 -0.89 -3.49
CA GLU A 94 10.45 -0.73 -2.04
C GLU A 94 11.64 -0.03 -1.41
N GLU A 95 12.87 -0.42 -1.75
CA GLU A 95 14.10 0.22 -1.27
C GLU A 95 14.17 1.70 -1.70
N GLN A 96 13.95 1.98 -2.99
CA GLN A 96 13.98 3.35 -3.51
C GLN A 96 12.87 4.22 -2.93
N THR A 97 11.68 3.65 -2.72
CA THR A 97 10.55 4.33 -2.09
C THR A 97 10.85 4.62 -0.63
N GLY A 98 11.46 3.67 0.10
CA GLY A 98 11.89 3.86 1.47
C GLY A 98 12.89 5.01 1.62
N HIS A 99 13.91 5.08 0.76
CA HIS A 99 14.86 6.20 0.73
C HIS A 99 14.18 7.54 0.39
N SER A 100 13.22 7.52 -0.53
CA SER A 100 12.47 8.73 -0.92
C SER A 100 11.59 9.24 0.23
N ILE A 101 10.90 8.35 0.94
CA ILE A 101 10.09 8.68 2.11
C ILE A 101 10.97 9.24 3.23
N GLN A 102 12.10 8.62 3.52
CA GLN A 102 13.04 9.11 4.53
C GLN A 102 13.56 10.52 4.18
N SER A 103 13.87 10.75 2.91
CA SER A 103 14.31 12.06 2.40
C SER A 103 13.20 13.10 2.55
N LEU A 104 11.96 12.76 2.21
CA LEU A 104 10.80 13.64 2.39
C LEU A 104 10.57 13.98 3.87
N GLN A 105 10.67 13.00 4.77
CA GLN A 105 10.55 13.24 6.21
C GLN A 105 11.63 14.22 6.72
N ARG A 106 12.87 14.07 6.24
CA ARG A 106 13.95 14.99 6.59
C ARG A 106 13.70 16.41 6.07
N ILE A 107 13.19 16.53 4.83
CA ILE A 107 12.83 17.82 4.24
C ILE A 107 11.69 18.46 5.02
N ASP A 108 10.68 17.70 5.43
CA ASP A 108 9.55 18.19 6.21
C ASP A 108 9.99 18.71 7.59
N GLN A 109 10.86 17.98 8.29
CA GLN A 109 11.45 18.42 9.56
C GLN A 109 12.26 19.71 9.39
N LEU A 110 13.07 19.81 8.34
CA LEU A 110 13.83 21.03 8.03
C LEU A 110 12.90 22.19 7.69
N LYS A 111 11.84 21.95 6.92
CA LYS A 111 10.83 22.95 6.57
C LYS A 111 10.13 23.47 7.82
N SER A 112 9.63 22.58 8.68
CA SER A 112 9.00 22.96 9.94
C SER A 112 9.94 23.77 10.84
N SER A 113 11.20 23.35 10.96
CA SER A 113 12.22 24.09 11.71
C SER A 113 12.47 25.48 11.13
N LEU A 114 12.50 25.60 9.80
CA LEU A 114 12.70 26.86 9.11
C LEU A 114 11.48 27.78 9.21
N GLU A 115 10.27 27.25 9.12
CA GLU A 115 9.02 27.99 9.33
C GLU A 115 8.93 28.54 10.76
N ASN A 116 9.32 27.73 11.75
CA ASN A 116 9.40 28.17 13.15
C ASN A 116 10.44 29.27 13.33
N ALA A 117 11.65 29.09 12.78
CA ALA A 117 12.70 30.10 12.84
C ALA A 117 12.30 31.41 12.14
N ALA A 118 11.66 31.32 10.96
CA ALA A 118 11.17 32.48 10.24
C ALA A 118 10.06 33.22 11.01
N SER A 119 9.16 32.48 11.66
CA SER A 119 8.11 33.07 12.50
C SER A 119 8.71 33.76 13.74
N ALA A 120 9.68 33.13 14.40
CA ALA A 120 10.39 33.72 15.52
C ALA A 120 11.18 34.98 15.13
N LEU A 121 11.85 34.97 13.97
CA LEU A 121 12.54 36.15 13.43
C LEU A 121 11.57 37.28 13.13
N ARG A 122 10.43 37.00 12.50
CA ARG A 122 9.42 38.00 12.19
C ARG A 122 8.84 38.64 13.45
N GLU A 123 8.59 37.85 14.48
CA GLU A 123 8.09 38.38 15.75
C GLU A 123 9.18 39.16 16.49
N ALA A 124 10.45 38.78 16.36
CA ALA A 124 11.58 39.55 16.86
C ALA A 124 11.74 40.91 16.12
N ASP A 125 11.60 40.97 14.80
CA ASP A 125 11.63 42.22 14.05
C ASP A 125 10.47 43.13 14.43
N LYS A 126 9.27 42.56 14.59
CA LYS A 126 8.07 43.28 15.05
C LYS A 126 8.28 43.84 16.46
N TRP A 127 8.88 43.07 17.36
CA TRP A 127 9.26 43.52 18.70
C TRP A 127 10.17 44.74 18.64
N VAL A 128 11.23 44.69 17.84
CA VAL A 128 12.19 45.80 17.69
C VAL A 128 11.49 47.05 17.15
N ALA A 129 10.66 46.92 16.12
CA ALA A 129 9.91 48.04 15.57
C ALA A 129 8.97 48.69 16.60
N LEU A 130 8.26 47.88 17.40
CA LEU A 130 7.39 48.36 18.47
C LEU A 130 8.19 49.03 19.60
N ALA A 131 9.31 48.45 20.00
CA ALA A 131 10.18 49.00 21.04
C ALA A 131 10.74 50.38 20.63
N THR A 132 11.25 50.51 19.40
CA THR A 132 11.74 51.79 18.88
C THR A 132 10.63 52.83 18.81
N SER A 133 9.44 52.45 18.31
CA SER A 133 8.29 53.38 18.27
C SER A 133 7.87 53.84 19.66
N LEU A 134 7.88 52.95 20.65
CA LEU A 134 7.53 53.29 22.03
C LEU A 134 8.57 54.23 22.66
N GLU A 135 9.86 53.98 22.40
CA GLU A 135 10.95 54.86 22.83
C GLU A 135 10.86 56.24 22.21
N GLU A 136 10.56 56.36 20.91
CA GLU A 136 10.34 57.64 20.24
C GLU A 136 9.16 58.41 20.85
N VAL A 137 8.04 57.73 21.15
CA VAL A 137 6.89 58.38 21.81
C VAL A 137 7.25 58.84 23.22
N LEU A 138 7.99 58.02 23.98
CA LEU A 138 8.48 58.37 25.32
C LEU A 138 9.45 59.57 25.29
N GLU A 139 10.34 59.67 24.29
CA GLU A 139 11.25 60.80 24.12
C GLU A 139 10.53 62.08 23.66
N SER A 140 9.51 61.95 22.82
CA SER A 140 8.69 63.09 22.36
C SER A 140 7.75 63.66 23.44
N GLY A 141 7.63 62.96 24.57
CA GLY A 141 6.73 63.28 25.68
C GLY A 141 5.37 62.58 25.53
N VAL A 142 4.86 61.99 26.62
CA VAL A 142 3.61 61.23 26.58
C VAL A 142 2.44 62.13 26.15
N PRO A 143 1.76 61.81 25.04
CA PRO A 143 0.70 62.66 24.54
C PRO A 143 -0.53 62.60 25.47
N THR A 144 -1.00 63.78 25.89
CA THR A 144 -2.23 63.96 26.69
C THR A 144 -3.53 63.87 25.87
N GLN A 145 -3.44 63.58 24.57
CA GLN A 145 -4.58 63.35 23.69
C GLN A 145 -5.06 61.89 23.78
N LYS A 146 -6.37 61.71 23.99
CA LYS A 146 -7.02 60.42 24.20
C LYS A 146 -6.73 59.39 23.09
N ASP A 147 -6.66 59.84 21.82
CA ASP A 147 -6.42 58.97 20.67
C ASP A 147 -4.97 58.44 20.64
N LYS A 148 -3.99 59.28 20.94
CA LYS A 148 -2.57 58.88 20.97
C LYS A 148 -2.21 58.03 22.19
N LEU A 149 -2.93 58.22 23.30
CA LEU A 149 -2.82 57.34 24.47
C LEU A 149 -3.39 55.94 24.16
N ALA A 150 -4.46 55.86 23.36
CA ALA A 150 -5.03 54.59 22.91
C ALA A 150 -4.10 53.84 21.94
N GLU A 151 -3.48 54.55 20.99
CA GLU A 151 -2.46 53.97 20.09
C GLU A 151 -1.27 53.41 20.88
N LEU A 152 -0.82 54.12 21.91
CA LEU A 152 0.29 53.66 22.75
C LEU A 152 -0.09 52.44 23.61
N ALA A 153 -1.32 52.38 24.14
CA ALA A 153 -1.82 51.20 24.83
C ALA A 153 -1.94 49.99 23.89
N GLU A 154 -2.36 50.21 22.64
CA GLU A 154 -2.41 49.18 21.61
C GLU A 154 -1.02 48.66 21.24
N GLN A 155 -0.02 49.56 21.10
CA GLN A 155 1.38 49.19 20.87
C GLN A 155 1.97 48.35 22.00
N VAL A 156 1.73 48.74 23.26
CA VAL A 156 2.17 47.98 24.43
C VAL A 156 1.48 46.62 24.52
N THR A 157 0.19 46.55 24.18
CA THR A 157 -0.56 45.29 24.13
C THR A 157 -0.09 44.37 22.99
N ALA A 158 0.23 44.94 21.83
CA ALA A 158 0.82 44.21 20.71
C ALA A 158 2.23 43.70 21.03
N MET A 159 2.98 44.45 21.85
CA MET A 159 4.29 44.07 22.35
C MET A 159 4.17 42.94 23.39
N THR A 160 3.30 43.03 24.41
CA THR A 160 3.07 41.90 25.34
C THR A 160 2.64 40.62 24.62
N ALA A 161 1.73 40.71 23.63
CA ALA A 161 1.34 39.56 22.80
C ALA A 161 2.52 38.99 21.97
N SER A 162 3.40 39.86 21.49
CA SER A 162 4.64 39.50 20.80
C SER A 162 5.61 38.72 21.71
N LEU A 163 5.72 39.15 22.98
CA LEU A 163 6.57 38.48 23.98
C LEU A 163 6.08 37.07 24.30
N GLU A 164 4.76 36.90 24.40
CA GLU A 164 4.14 35.61 24.75
C GLU A 164 4.40 34.55 23.67
N VAL A 165 4.35 34.96 22.40
CA VAL A 165 4.71 34.12 21.24
C VAL A 165 6.22 33.81 21.19
N LEU A 166 7.06 34.69 21.74
CA LEU A 166 8.52 34.52 21.81
C LEU A 166 9.01 33.80 23.09
N SER A 167 8.11 33.17 23.85
CA SER A 167 8.41 32.51 25.14
C SER A 167 9.47 31.40 25.05
N ASP A 168 9.58 30.71 23.91
CA ASP A 168 10.59 29.67 23.66
C ASP A 168 11.93 30.22 23.12
N SER A 169 12.06 31.54 22.95
CA SER A 169 13.29 32.17 22.48
C SER A 169 14.30 32.40 23.61
N PRO A 170 15.60 32.16 23.40
CA PRO A 170 16.63 32.41 24.42
C PRO A 170 16.71 33.88 24.87
N ASP A 171 16.20 34.82 24.05
CA ASP A 171 16.20 36.25 24.35
C ASP A 171 14.96 36.71 25.14
N TYR A 172 14.08 35.79 25.54
CA TYR A 172 12.82 36.09 26.23
C TYR A 172 13.02 36.91 27.52
N GLU A 173 13.95 36.49 28.38
CA GLU A 173 14.20 37.16 29.66
C GLU A 173 14.73 38.59 29.46
N VAL A 174 15.57 38.82 28.45
CA VAL A 174 16.10 40.15 28.12
C VAL A 174 14.98 41.06 27.63
N LYS A 175 14.12 40.56 26.73
CA LYS A 175 12.97 41.32 26.21
C LYS A 175 11.92 41.60 27.28
N ARG A 176 11.71 40.66 28.23
CA ARG A 176 10.81 40.87 29.37
C ARG A 176 11.29 42.02 30.26
N VAL A 177 12.58 42.04 30.60
CA VAL A 177 13.18 43.12 31.41
C VAL A 177 13.11 44.47 30.68
N GLN A 178 13.31 44.49 29.36
CA GLN A 178 13.15 45.70 28.55
C GLN A 178 11.71 46.23 28.59
N LEU A 179 10.71 45.36 28.44
CA LEU A 179 9.30 45.72 28.51
C LEU A 179 8.93 46.27 29.90
N GLU A 180 9.41 45.64 30.98
CA GLU A 180 9.20 46.11 32.35
C GLU A 180 9.81 47.50 32.57
N THR A 181 11.01 47.74 32.02
CA THR A 181 11.66 49.06 32.06
C THR A 181 10.83 50.10 31.30
N LEU A 182 10.31 49.75 30.12
CA LEU A 182 9.47 50.63 29.31
C LEU A 182 8.14 50.93 30.01
N TYR A 183 7.51 49.94 30.65
CA TYR A 183 6.33 50.14 31.50
C TYR A 183 6.60 51.13 32.64
N ASN A 184 7.69 50.94 33.38
CA ASN A 184 8.06 51.83 34.49
C ASN A 184 8.32 53.26 34.02
N ARG A 185 8.95 53.43 32.85
CA ARG A 185 9.15 54.76 32.24
C ARG A 185 7.84 55.40 31.79
N LEU A 186 6.92 54.59 31.25
CA LEU A 186 5.60 55.05 30.85
C LEU A 186 4.77 55.52 32.05
N GLU A 187 4.76 54.75 33.12
CA GLU A 187 4.10 55.09 34.38
C GLU A 187 4.67 56.39 34.97
N ALA A 188 6.00 56.52 35.00
CA ALA A 188 6.68 57.73 35.46
C ALA A 188 6.37 58.96 34.59
N ALA A 189 6.11 58.78 33.29
CA ALA A 189 5.81 59.87 32.37
C ALA A 189 4.31 60.27 32.35
N ILE A 190 3.40 59.35 32.70
CA ILE A 190 1.97 59.60 32.85
C ILE A 190 1.62 60.19 34.22
N THR A 191 2.36 59.82 35.27
CA THR A 191 2.08 60.24 36.64
C THR A 191 2.05 61.77 36.82
N PRO A 192 3.03 62.57 36.32
CA PRO A 192 3.00 64.03 36.43
C PRO A 192 1.80 64.70 35.73
N PRO A 193 1.51 64.45 34.43
CA PRO A 193 0.36 65.07 33.77
C PRO A 193 -0.99 64.59 34.32
N PHE A 194 -1.06 63.38 34.87
CA PHE A 194 -2.27 62.88 35.54
C PHE A 194 -2.52 63.58 36.88
N VAL A 195 -1.47 63.75 37.69
CA VAL A 195 -1.55 64.51 38.95
C VAL A 195 -1.85 65.99 38.67
N ASP A 196 -1.22 66.60 37.66
CA ASP A 196 -1.51 67.97 37.25
C ASP A 196 -2.98 68.13 36.80
N ALA A 197 -3.51 67.20 35.99
CA ALA A 197 -4.92 67.21 35.57
C ALA A 197 -5.89 67.01 36.75
N LEU A 198 -5.54 66.17 37.73
CA LEU A 198 -6.32 65.99 38.95
C LEU A 198 -6.30 67.25 39.83
N THR A 199 -5.15 67.89 39.98
CA THR A 199 -5.05 69.16 40.75
C THR A 199 -5.70 70.35 40.06
N GLN A 200 -5.97 70.30 38.74
CA GLN A 200 -6.79 71.29 38.03
C GLN A 200 -8.30 71.00 38.09
N MET A 201 -8.71 69.82 38.57
CA MET A 201 -10.11 69.44 38.75
C MET A 201 -10.65 69.74 40.16
N ASP A 202 -9.79 70.05 41.14
CA ASP A 202 -10.13 70.62 42.45
C ASP A 202 -10.14 72.16 42.42
#